data_AF-H1KYP9-F1
#
_entry.id   AF-H1KYP9-F1
#
_cell.length_a   1.000
_cell.length_b   1.000
_cell.length_c   1.000
_cell.angle_alpha   90.00
_cell.angle_beta   90.00
_cell.angle_gamma   90.00
#
_symmetry.space_group_name_H-M   'P 1'
#
loop_
_entity.id
_entity.type
_entity.pdbx_description
1 polymer ?
#
loop_
_entity_poly.entity_id
_entity_poly.type
_entity_poly.pdbx_seq_one_letter_code
_entity_poly.pdbx_strand_id
1 'polypeptide(L)'
;MEEELQKLEGIPKKIYEDIDKDIEIKSLLKMSNIMAVKRMGFNDHGKTHAKIVANNAIKILKILYKNGIEPSFVEDYNGTFEDSLVIVLLSAYLHDIGNAVHRFNHHFHSTYLARPILERILKKYYKNPTPIITETLHAIYSHNEGIMGQTIEAGVVAVADGTDMTEGRSRVPICKGCYDIHSVSAASIKEVIIIGLSQIHLNT
;
A
#
# COMPACT_ATOMS: atom_id res chain seq x y z
N MET A 1 -12.12 14.29 -6.54
CA MET A 1 -10.65 14.17 -6.57
C MET A 1 -10.32 13.00 -7.49
N GLU A 2 -9.68 13.25 -8.63
CA GLU A 2 -9.25 12.15 -9.50
C GLU A 2 -8.18 11.32 -8.79
N GLU A 3 -8.40 10.02 -8.71
CA GLU A 3 -7.53 9.02 -8.08
C GLU A 3 -6.14 9.00 -8.77
N GLU A 4 -5.05 9.02 -7.99
CA GLU A 4 -3.68 8.97 -8.52
C GLU A 4 -3.43 7.76 -9.42
N LEU A 5 -4.08 6.62 -9.13
CA LEU A 5 -4.06 5.42 -9.97
C LEU A 5 -4.57 5.67 -11.40
N GLN A 6 -5.52 6.59 -11.58
CA GLN A 6 -6.04 6.93 -12.90
C GLN A 6 -5.05 7.79 -13.69
N LYS A 7 -4.29 8.63 -12.99
CA LYS A 7 -3.26 9.54 -13.54
C LYS A 7 -1.88 8.89 -13.72
N LEU A 8 -1.73 7.62 -13.40
CA LEU A 8 -0.50 6.89 -13.73
C LEU A 8 -0.30 6.88 -15.25
N GLU A 9 0.95 6.96 -15.66
CA GLU A 9 1.40 6.82 -17.04
C GLU A 9 2.50 5.74 -17.11
N GLY A 10 2.98 5.42 -18.30
CA GLY A 10 4.12 4.52 -18.49
C GLY A 10 3.94 3.08 -17.97
N ILE A 11 4.99 2.52 -17.40
CA ILE A 11 5.04 1.16 -16.83
C ILE A 11 4.11 1.01 -15.62
N PRO A 12 4.07 1.93 -14.62
CA PRO A 12 3.17 1.84 -13.48
C PRO A 12 1.70 1.73 -13.90
N LYS A 13 1.28 2.46 -14.93
CA LYS A 13 -0.10 2.39 -15.45
C LYS A 13 -0.43 1.00 -15.97
N LYS A 14 0.44 0.43 -16.80
CA LYS A 14 0.26 -0.90 -17.39
C LYS A 14 0.24 -1.99 -16.30
N ILE A 15 1.12 -1.87 -15.32
CA ILE A 15 1.15 -2.76 -14.15
C ILE A 15 -0.15 -2.65 -13.34
N TYR A 16 -0.63 -1.44 -13.07
CA TYR A 16 -1.91 -1.25 -12.37
C TYR A 16 -3.07 -1.92 -13.12
N GLU A 17 -3.15 -1.77 -14.44
CA GLU A 17 -4.19 -2.41 -15.25
C GLU A 17 -4.09 -3.93 -15.22
N ASP A 18 -2.88 -4.49 -15.23
CA ASP A 18 -2.63 -5.92 -15.08
C ASP A 18 -3.12 -6.44 -13.72
N ILE A 19 -2.70 -5.82 -12.61
CA ILE A 19 -3.03 -6.29 -11.26
C ILE A 19 -4.51 -6.07 -10.91
N ASP A 20 -5.14 -4.99 -11.40
CA ASP A 20 -6.56 -4.71 -11.13
C ASP A 20 -7.49 -5.71 -11.82
N LYS A 21 -7.02 -6.32 -12.92
CA LYS A 21 -7.77 -7.32 -13.70
C LYS A 21 -7.44 -8.76 -13.31
N ASP A 22 -6.28 -9.00 -12.71
CA ASP A 22 -5.77 -10.32 -12.35
C ASP A 22 -6.72 -11.10 -11.42
N ILE A 23 -7.04 -12.34 -11.80
CA ILE A 23 -8.04 -13.16 -11.11
C ILE A 23 -7.53 -13.73 -9.78
N GLU A 24 -6.23 -14.01 -9.70
CA GLU A 24 -5.58 -14.53 -8.49
C GLU A 24 -5.55 -13.44 -7.42
N ILE A 25 -5.10 -12.23 -7.79
CA ILE A 25 -5.07 -11.06 -6.90
C ILE A 25 -6.48 -10.73 -6.39
N LYS A 26 -7.48 -10.67 -7.29
CA LYS A 26 -8.88 -10.45 -6.90
C LYS A 26 -9.40 -11.50 -5.91
N SER A 27 -9.02 -12.75 -6.12
CA SER A 27 -9.46 -13.86 -5.25
C SER A 27 -8.79 -13.77 -3.88
N LEU A 28 -7.49 -13.47 -3.82
CA LEU A 28 -6.76 -13.28 -2.57
C LEU A 28 -7.30 -12.08 -1.77
N LEU A 29 -7.55 -10.94 -2.41
CA LEU A 29 -8.16 -9.78 -1.75
C LEU A 29 -9.58 -10.09 -1.24
N LYS A 30 -10.38 -10.83 -2.02
CA LYS A 30 -11.70 -11.28 -1.57
C LYS A 30 -11.61 -12.21 -0.36
N MET A 31 -10.66 -13.14 -0.38
CA MET A 31 -10.45 -14.08 0.73
C MET A 31 -9.89 -13.40 1.98
N SER A 32 -9.02 -12.40 1.81
CA SER A 32 -8.53 -11.51 2.86
C SER A 32 -9.68 -10.82 3.57
N ASN A 33 -10.61 -10.25 2.79
CA ASN A 33 -11.79 -9.59 3.35
C ASN A 33 -12.75 -10.59 4.03
N ILE A 34 -12.93 -11.78 3.48
CA ILE A 34 -13.73 -12.83 4.13
C ILE A 34 -13.10 -13.23 5.48
N MET A 35 -11.78 -13.35 5.55
CA MET A 35 -11.10 -13.68 6.80
C MET A 35 -11.25 -12.55 7.82
N ALA A 36 -10.87 -11.33 7.47
CA ALA A 36 -10.83 -10.23 8.40
C ALA A 36 -12.24 -9.76 8.79
N VAL A 37 -13.10 -9.45 7.82
CA VAL A 37 -14.45 -8.92 8.08
C VAL A 37 -15.41 -10.02 8.50
N LYS A 38 -15.60 -11.05 7.65
CA LYS A 38 -16.70 -12.01 7.87
C LYS A 38 -16.42 -12.96 9.04
N ARG A 39 -15.17 -13.40 9.24
CA ARG A 39 -14.84 -14.37 10.30
C ARG A 39 -14.42 -13.71 11.62
N MET A 40 -13.74 -12.57 11.57
CA MET A 40 -13.16 -11.92 12.75
C MET A 40 -13.81 -10.56 13.09
N GLY A 41 -14.62 -10.02 12.19
CA GLY A 41 -15.34 -8.77 12.38
C GLY A 41 -14.55 -7.50 12.04
N PHE A 42 -13.27 -7.58 11.68
CA PHE A 42 -12.42 -6.42 11.39
C PHE A 42 -12.92 -5.57 10.19
N ASN A 43 -12.25 -4.44 9.96
CA ASN A 43 -12.51 -3.52 8.85
C ASN A 43 -12.17 -4.13 7.48
N ASP A 44 -12.47 -3.40 6.40
CA ASP A 44 -12.18 -3.85 5.03
C ASP A 44 -10.67 -4.07 4.83
N HIS A 45 -10.31 -5.28 4.42
CA HIS A 45 -8.97 -5.66 3.97
C HIS A 45 -9.07 -6.27 2.55
N GLY A 46 -9.98 -5.68 1.75
CA GLY A 46 -10.35 -6.14 0.42
C GLY A 46 -9.81 -5.23 -0.69
N LYS A 47 -10.40 -5.37 -1.88
CA LYS A 47 -10.00 -4.61 -3.06
C LYS A 47 -10.13 -3.09 -2.89
N THR A 48 -11.12 -2.64 -2.12
CA THR A 48 -11.35 -1.21 -1.90
C THR A 48 -10.25 -0.60 -1.04
N HIS A 49 -9.92 -1.24 0.09
CA HIS A 49 -8.77 -0.90 0.91
C HIS A 49 -7.47 -0.85 0.11
N ALA A 50 -7.13 -1.93 -0.61
CA ALA A 50 -5.90 -1.99 -1.43
C ALA A 50 -5.77 -0.83 -2.43
N LYS A 51 -6.88 -0.40 -3.06
CA LYS A 51 -6.88 0.74 -4.00
C LYS A 51 -6.62 2.07 -3.31
N ILE A 52 -7.16 2.27 -2.10
CA ILE A 52 -6.98 3.52 -1.37
C ILE A 52 -5.55 3.64 -0.86
N VAL A 53 -5.01 2.57 -0.27
CA VAL A 53 -3.62 2.53 0.18
C VAL A 53 -2.69 2.77 -1.01
N ALA A 54 -2.92 2.13 -2.17
CA ALA A 54 -2.11 2.36 -3.36
C ALA A 54 -2.22 3.81 -3.89
N ASN A 55 -3.42 4.39 -3.94
CA ASN A 55 -3.61 5.80 -4.30
C ASN A 55 -2.83 6.74 -3.37
N ASN A 56 -2.93 6.52 -2.07
CA ASN A 56 -2.30 7.36 -1.05
C ASN A 56 -0.78 7.20 -1.07
N ALA A 57 -0.27 5.98 -1.24
CA ALA A 57 1.17 5.71 -1.36
C ALA A 57 1.78 6.44 -2.56
N ILE A 58 1.13 6.37 -3.74
CA ILE A 58 1.57 7.11 -4.92
C ILE A 58 1.56 8.62 -4.67
N LYS A 59 0.50 9.13 -4.04
CA LYS A 59 0.37 10.55 -3.71
C LYS A 59 1.49 11.03 -2.79
N ILE A 60 1.77 10.28 -1.73
CA ILE A 60 2.81 10.58 -0.75
C ILE A 60 4.18 10.54 -1.45
N LEU A 61 4.51 9.49 -2.20
CA LEU A 61 5.80 9.39 -2.88
C LEU A 61 6.02 10.56 -3.86
N LYS A 62 4.99 10.94 -4.63
CA LYS A 62 5.05 12.10 -5.52
C LYS A 62 5.27 13.41 -4.76
N ILE A 63 4.68 13.57 -3.58
CA ILE A 63 4.90 14.76 -2.74
C ILE A 63 6.33 14.79 -2.21
N LEU A 64 6.84 13.68 -1.69
CA LEU A 64 8.22 13.56 -1.19
C LEU A 64 9.23 13.90 -2.30
N TYR A 65 9.07 13.28 -3.47
CA TYR A 65 9.96 13.49 -4.61
C TYR A 65 9.95 14.95 -5.10
N LYS A 66 8.77 15.57 -5.21
CA LYS A 66 8.65 16.99 -5.56
C LYS A 66 9.32 17.94 -4.56
N ASN A 67 9.53 17.50 -3.32
CA ASN A 67 10.20 18.27 -2.26
C ASN A 67 11.67 17.86 -2.07
N GLY A 68 12.26 17.15 -3.04
CA GLY A 68 13.69 16.82 -3.03
C GLY A 68 14.05 15.61 -2.17
N ILE A 69 13.07 14.84 -1.69
CA ILE A 69 13.33 13.56 -1.02
C ILE A 69 13.39 12.48 -2.09
N GLU A 70 14.60 12.01 -2.36
CA GLU A 70 14.85 10.96 -3.35
C GLU A 70 14.40 9.59 -2.80
N PRO A 71 13.73 8.74 -3.59
CA PRO A 71 13.39 7.38 -3.16
C PRO A 71 14.65 6.52 -3.00
N SER A 72 14.64 5.59 -2.03
CA SER A 72 15.78 4.73 -1.74
C SER A 72 16.15 3.86 -2.94
N PHE A 73 15.18 3.40 -3.73
CA PHE A 73 15.50 2.59 -4.92
C PHE A 73 16.26 3.40 -6.00
N VAL A 74 16.04 4.71 -6.07
CA VAL A 74 16.79 5.60 -6.96
C VAL A 74 18.20 5.80 -6.43
N GLU A 75 18.34 6.11 -5.13
CA GLU A 75 19.62 6.38 -4.47
C GLU A 75 20.52 5.13 -4.38
N ASP A 76 19.99 4.00 -3.94
CA ASP A 76 20.77 2.80 -3.57
C ASP A 76 21.00 1.84 -4.75
N TYR A 77 20.04 1.75 -5.68
CA TYR A 77 20.06 0.78 -6.79
C TYR A 77 20.20 1.44 -8.17
N ASN A 78 20.25 2.78 -8.25
CA ASN A 78 20.22 3.54 -9.50
C ASN A 78 18.97 3.24 -10.34
N GLY A 79 17.84 3.00 -9.69
CA GLY A 79 16.53 2.89 -10.33
C GLY A 79 16.01 4.23 -10.82
N THR A 80 14.84 4.23 -11.46
CA THR A 80 14.11 5.45 -11.82
C THR A 80 13.00 5.76 -10.82
N PHE A 81 12.54 7.02 -10.80
CA PHE A 81 11.34 7.38 -10.03
C PHE A 81 10.11 6.56 -10.46
N GLU A 82 10.04 6.19 -11.75
CA GLU A 82 9.00 5.30 -12.26
C GLU A 82 9.06 3.91 -11.62
N ASP A 83 10.27 3.38 -11.36
CA ASP A 83 10.45 2.10 -10.66
C ASP A 83 10.03 2.20 -9.19
N SER A 84 10.35 3.29 -8.50
CA SER A 84 9.86 3.53 -7.14
C SER A 84 8.33 3.63 -7.09
N LEU A 85 7.69 4.23 -8.11
CA LEU A 85 6.23 4.21 -8.25
C LEU A 85 5.70 2.77 -8.41
N VAL A 86 6.38 1.91 -9.16
CA VAL A 86 6.03 0.48 -9.29
C VAL A 86 6.14 -0.23 -7.94
N ILE A 87 7.23 0.00 -7.19
CA ILE A 87 7.45 -0.59 -5.86
C ILE A 87 6.31 -0.21 -4.92
N VAL A 88 6.01 1.09 -4.75
CA VAL A 88 4.95 1.51 -3.82
C VAL A 88 3.56 1.07 -4.28
N LEU A 89 3.28 1.07 -5.59
CA LEU A 89 2.02 0.57 -6.15
C LEU A 89 1.82 -0.90 -5.81
N LEU A 90 2.78 -1.76 -6.14
CA LEU A 90 2.67 -3.21 -5.93
C LEU A 90 2.65 -3.55 -4.45
N SER A 91 3.49 -2.88 -3.65
CA SER A 91 3.54 -3.09 -2.21
C SER A 91 2.20 -2.75 -1.56
N ALA A 92 1.69 -1.55 -1.79
CA ALA A 92 0.41 -1.11 -1.24
C ALA A 92 -0.76 -1.97 -1.70
N TYR A 93 -0.80 -2.38 -2.97
CA TYR A 93 -1.92 -3.16 -3.51
C TYR A 93 -1.94 -4.62 -2.98
N LEU A 94 -0.78 -5.15 -2.59
CA LEU A 94 -0.61 -6.54 -2.19
C LEU A 94 -0.28 -6.74 -0.70
N HIS A 95 -0.05 -5.68 0.08
CA HIS A 95 0.47 -5.78 1.45
C HIS A 95 -0.39 -6.66 2.37
N ASP A 96 -1.69 -6.74 2.08
CA ASP A 96 -2.69 -7.35 2.95
C ASP A 96 -3.20 -8.72 2.47
N ILE A 97 -2.71 -9.25 1.33
CA ILE A 97 -3.21 -10.51 0.75
C ILE A 97 -2.97 -11.73 1.67
N GLY A 98 -2.02 -11.62 2.59
CA GLY A 98 -1.73 -12.60 3.63
C GLY A 98 -2.89 -12.87 4.58
N ASN A 99 -3.83 -11.92 4.73
CA ASN A 99 -5.06 -12.15 5.48
C ASN A 99 -5.90 -13.29 4.87
N ALA A 100 -5.73 -13.62 3.58
CA ALA A 100 -6.37 -14.78 2.96
C ALA A 100 -5.97 -16.11 3.64
N VAL A 101 -4.77 -16.14 4.24
CA VAL A 101 -4.23 -17.27 5.01
C VAL A 101 -4.59 -17.11 6.48
N HIS A 102 -4.17 -16.00 7.10
CA HIS A 102 -4.42 -15.73 8.51
C HIS A 102 -4.13 -14.25 8.86
N ARG A 103 -4.78 -13.72 9.90
CA ARG A 103 -4.56 -12.33 10.37
C ARG A 103 -3.24 -12.15 11.11
N PHE A 104 -2.95 -13.06 12.04
CA PHE A 104 -1.63 -13.13 12.69
C PHE A 104 -0.56 -13.37 11.63
N ASN A 105 0.50 -12.57 11.65
CA ASN A 105 1.58 -12.58 10.67
C ASN A 105 1.15 -12.36 9.20
N HIS A 106 0.04 -11.66 8.95
CA HIS A 106 -0.44 -11.41 7.58
C HIS A 106 0.64 -10.74 6.69
N HIS A 107 1.43 -9.80 7.21
CA HIS A 107 2.57 -9.21 6.50
C HIS A 107 3.57 -10.27 6.00
N PHE A 108 3.94 -11.25 6.82
CA PHE A 108 4.77 -12.38 6.41
C PHE A 108 4.06 -13.26 5.38
N HIS A 109 2.78 -13.58 5.60
CA HIS A 109 1.99 -14.35 4.64
C HIS A 109 1.88 -13.68 3.27
N SER A 110 1.75 -12.36 3.25
CA SER A 110 1.70 -11.56 2.03
C SER A 110 2.99 -11.69 1.22
N THR A 111 4.16 -11.79 1.85
CA THR A 111 5.44 -11.88 1.11
C THR A 111 5.51 -13.10 0.20
N TYR A 112 5.21 -14.30 0.71
CA TYR A 112 5.32 -15.52 -0.11
C TYR A 112 4.15 -15.68 -1.08
N LEU A 113 2.97 -15.11 -0.78
CA LEU A 113 1.87 -15.06 -1.74
C LEU A 113 2.16 -14.06 -2.87
N ALA A 114 2.79 -12.93 -2.55
CA ALA A 114 3.10 -11.88 -3.52
C ALA A 114 4.25 -12.30 -4.44
N ARG A 115 5.29 -12.99 -3.95
CA ARG A 115 6.48 -13.36 -4.75
C ARG A 115 6.14 -13.96 -6.14
N PRO A 116 5.34 -15.03 -6.28
CA PRO A 116 5.03 -15.60 -7.60
C PRO A 116 4.21 -14.65 -8.48
N ILE A 117 3.34 -13.84 -7.90
CA ILE A 117 2.56 -12.81 -8.60
C ILE A 117 3.48 -11.74 -9.15
N LEU A 118 4.39 -11.21 -8.32
CA LEU A 118 5.36 -10.19 -8.68
C LEU A 118 6.28 -10.67 -9.80
N GLU A 119 6.78 -11.91 -9.70
CA GLU A 119 7.57 -12.50 -10.79
C GLU A 119 6.81 -12.57 -12.11
N ARG A 120 5.56 -13.03 -12.07
CA ARG A 120 4.71 -13.17 -13.27
C ARG A 120 4.37 -11.82 -13.91
N ILE A 121 4.09 -10.79 -13.10
CA ILE A 121 3.73 -9.46 -13.59
C ILE A 121 4.97 -8.71 -14.09
N LEU A 122 6.04 -8.63 -13.29
CA LEU A 122 7.19 -7.78 -13.59
C LEU A 122 8.04 -8.29 -14.75
N LYS A 123 8.08 -9.61 -15.00
CA LYS A 123 8.78 -10.19 -16.17
C LYS A 123 8.27 -9.68 -17.53
N LYS A 124 7.06 -9.09 -17.59
CA LYS A 124 6.53 -8.47 -18.81
C LYS A 124 7.17 -7.11 -19.12
N TYR A 125 7.69 -6.44 -18.10
CA TYR A 125 8.15 -5.04 -18.19
C TYR A 125 9.65 -4.88 -17.93
N TYR A 126 10.25 -5.81 -17.18
CA TYR A 126 11.65 -5.74 -16.75
C TYR A 126 12.43 -6.99 -17.16
N LYS A 127 13.62 -6.79 -17.72
CA LYS A 127 14.56 -7.87 -18.04
C LYS A 127 15.08 -8.56 -16.77
N ASN A 128 15.35 -7.79 -15.72
CA ASN A 128 15.71 -8.29 -14.39
C ASN A 128 14.77 -7.66 -13.34
N PRO A 129 13.64 -8.30 -13.00
CA PRO A 129 12.69 -7.75 -12.04
C PRO A 129 13.11 -7.95 -10.57
N THR A 130 14.17 -8.72 -10.30
CA THR A 130 14.58 -9.13 -8.95
C THR A 130 14.67 -7.97 -7.95
N PRO A 131 15.30 -6.82 -8.27
CA PRO A 131 15.44 -5.70 -7.33
C PRO A 131 14.09 -5.07 -6.94
N ILE A 132 13.22 -4.86 -7.92
CA ILE A 132 11.86 -4.34 -7.68
C ILE A 132 11.07 -5.33 -6.82
N ILE A 133 11.21 -6.64 -7.09
CA ILE A 133 10.54 -7.67 -6.28
C ILE A 133 11.05 -7.62 -4.84
N THR A 134 12.36 -7.53 -4.61
CA THR A 134 12.92 -7.52 -3.24
C THR A 134 12.49 -6.29 -2.47
N GLU A 135 12.50 -5.10 -3.09
CA GLU A 135 11.99 -3.87 -2.47
C GLU A 135 10.49 -3.94 -2.18
N THR A 136 9.72 -4.50 -3.12
CA THR A 136 8.28 -4.68 -2.94
C THR A 136 7.98 -5.61 -1.76
N LEU A 137 8.71 -6.73 -1.65
CA LEU A 137 8.55 -7.67 -0.54
C LEU A 137 8.99 -7.08 0.79
N HIS A 138 10.05 -6.27 0.80
CA HIS A 138 10.51 -5.55 1.98
C HIS A 138 9.45 -4.57 2.49
N ALA A 139 8.88 -3.75 1.61
CA ALA A 139 7.79 -2.83 1.95
C ALA A 139 6.53 -3.59 2.42
N ILE A 140 6.16 -4.70 1.76
CA ILE A 140 5.07 -5.58 2.22
C ILE A 140 5.36 -6.16 3.60
N TYR A 141 6.59 -6.58 3.89
CA TYR A 141 6.91 -7.18 5.18
C TYR A 141 6.89 -6.14 6.31
N SER A 142 7.39 -4.94 6.03
CA SER A 142 7.61 -3.88 7.03
C SER A 142 6.43 -2.92 7.25
N HIS A 143 5.31 -3.08 6.53
CA HIS A 143 4.15 -2.19 6.73
C HIS A 143 3.47 -2.38 8.10
N ASN A 144 3.60 -3.57 8.72
CA ASN A 144 2.93 -3.88 9.98
C ASN A 144 3.73 -3.32 11.18
N GLU A 145 3.00 -2.96 12.24
CA GLU A 145 3.56 -2.41 13.48
C GLU A 145 4.72 -3.24 14.03
N GLY A 146 5.75 -2.54 14.52
CA GLY A 146 6.92 -3.14 15.16
C GLY A 146 8.02 -3.60 14.21
N ILE A 147 7.84 -3.47 12.89
CA ILE A 147 8.88 -3.78 11.90
C ILE A 147 9.34 -2.48 11.25
N MET A 148 10.63 -2.17 11.37
CA MET A 148 11.20 -0.94 10.81
C MET A 148 11.39 -1.09 9.29
N GLY A 149 10.72 -0.22 8.53
CA GLY A 149 10.99 -0.04 7.10
C GLY A 149 12.34 0.62 6.87
N GLN A 150 13.18 0.00 6.05
CA GLN A 150 14.55 0.47 5.76
C GLN A 150 14.65 1.35 4.50
N THR A 151 13.53 1.61 3.82
CA THR A 151 13.49 2.41 2.58
C THR A 151 12.38 3.45 2.64
N ILE A 152 12.52 4.52 1.87
CA ILE A 152 11.47 5.54 1.70
C ILE A 152 10.19 4.89 1.20
N GLU A 153 10.28 3.98 0.23
CA GLU A 153 9.14 3.24 -0.31
C GLU A 153 8.40 2.45 0.77
N ALA A 154 9.11 1.75 1.65
CA ALA A 154 8.51 1.02 2.77
C ALA A 154 7.80 1.97 3.76
N GLY A 155 8.45 3.08 4.12
CA GLY A 155 7.85 4.10 4.99
C GLY A 155 6.59 4.74 4.36
N VAL A 156 6.62 5.01 3.05
CA VAL A 156 5.46 5.51 2.30
C VAL A 156 4.28 4.55 2.37
N VAL A 157 4.52 3.24 2.19
CA VAL A 157 3.46 2.23 2.23
C VAL A 157 2.86 2.12 3.64
N ALA A 158 3.70 2.11 4.68
CA ALA A 158 3.23 2.07 6.07
C ALA A 158 2.37 3.31 6.42
N VAL A 159 2.80 4.51 6.03
CA VAL A 159 2.02 5.73 6.25
C VAL A 159 0.72 5.70 5.44
N ALA A 160 0.77 5.25 4.18
CA ALA A 160 -0.41 5.16 3.33
C ALA A 160 -1.46 4.18 3.88
N ASP A 161 -1.05 3.06 4.44
CA ASP A 161 -1.96 2.09 5.06
C ASP A 161 -2.71 2.72 6.25
N GLY A 162 -1.95 3.38 7.13
CA GLY A 162 -2.51 4.13 8.26
C GLY A 162 -3.52 5.21 7.85
N THR A 163 -3.46 5.75 6.64
CA THR A 163 -4.41 6.81 6.21
C THR A 163 -5.83 6.30 5.89
N ASP A 164 -6.07 5.00 5.75
CA ASP A 164 -7.42 4.44 5.50
C ASP A 164 -8.25 4.29 6.80
N MET A 165 -8.36 5.38 7.56
CA MET A 165 -9.02 5.42 8.87
C MET A 165 -10.28 6.30 8.93
N THR A 166 -10.87 6.62 7.76
CA THR A 166 -12.06 7.49 7.70
C THR A 166 -13.32 6.80 8.23
N GLU A 167 -14.25 7.60 8.74
CA GLU A 167 -15.53 7.17 9.30
C GLU A 167 -16.30 6.29 8.29
N GLY A 168 -16.74 5.12 8.73
CA GLY A 168 -17.43 4.14 7.88
C GLY A 168 -16.51 3.21 7.07
N ARG A 169 -15.20 3.48 7.02
CA ARG A 169 -14.15 2.53 6.57
C ARG A 169 -13.62 1.71 7.71
N SER A 170 -13.50 2.36 8.85
CA SER A 170 -13.25 1.71 10.11
C SER A 170 -14.58 1.27 10.74
N ARG A 171 -15.28 0.31 10.11
CA ARG A 171 -16.44 -0.35 10.71
C ARG A 171 -15.97 -1.24 11.85
N VAL A 172 -15.85 -0.64 13.02
CA VAL A 172 -15.70 -1.31 14.32
C VAL A 172 -16.49 -2.63 14.28
N PRO A 173 -15.85 -3.81 14.26
CA PRO A 173 -16.45 -4.90 14.97
C PRO A 173 -16.61 -4.38 16.38
N ILE A 174 -17.85 -4.20 16.79
CA ILE A 174 -18.15 -4.28 18.19
C ILE A 174 -17.89 -5.74 18.55
N CYS A 175 -16.61 -6.13 18.63
CA CYS A 175 -16.18 -7.20 19.50
C CYS A 175 -16.68 -6.73 20.86
N LYS A 176 -17.81 -7.28 21.30
CA LYS A 176 -18.47 -6.94 22.57
C LYS A 176 -17.40 -6.75 23.65
N GLY A 177 -17.07 -5.49 23.97
CA GLY A 177 -16.18 -5.15 25.08
C GLY A 177 -14.75 -4.70 24.79
N CYS A 178 -14.25 -4.65 23.54
CA CYS A 178 -12.91 -4.09 23.27
C CYS A 178 -13.01 -2.71 22.62
N TYR A 179 -12.95 -1.65 23.44
CA TYR A 179 -12.65 -0.30 22.98
C TYR A 179 -11.13 -0.14 22.96
N ASP A 180 -10.52 -0.07 21.77
CA ASP A 180 -9.11 0.27 21.61
C ASP A 180 -8.95 1.67 21.00
N ILE A 181 -7.73 2.20 20.99
CA ILE A 181 -7.45 3.55 20.46
C ILE A 181 -7.82 3.70 18.99
N HIS A 182 -7.74 2.61 18.21
CA HIS A 182 -8.10 2.59 16.80
C HIS A 182 -9.61 2.77 16.61
N SER A 183 -10.43 2.19 17.50
CA SER A 183 -11.89 2.30 17.47
C SER A 183 -12.41 3.73 17.70
N VAL A 184 -11.69 4.56 18.47
CA VAL A 184 -12.06 5.96 18.74
C VAL A 184 -11.70 6.86 17.55
N SER A 185 -10.49 6.69 16.98
CA SER A 185 -10.03 7.44 15.80
C SER A 185 -10.91 7.17 14.58
N ALA A 186 -11.20 5.88 14.34
CA ALA A 186 -12.12 5.36 13.34
C ALA A 186 -13.49 6.04 13.30
N ALA A 187 -14.08 6.31 14.47
CA ALA A 187 -15.41 6.89 14.59
C ALA A 187 -15.42 8.42 14.44
N SER A 188 -14.24 9.06 14.46
CA SER A 188 -14.12 10.52 14.60
C SER A 188 -13.54 11.20 13.35
N ILE A 189 -12.79 10.47 12.52
CA ILE A 189 -12.07 11.04 11.37
C ILE A 189 -12.97 11.06 10.14
N LYS A 190 -13.40 12.25 9.73
CA LYS A 190 -14.27 12.42 8.54
C LYS A 190 -13.51 12.35 7.23
N GLU A 191 -12.28 12.85 7.22
CA GLU A 191 -11.45 12.95 6.01
C GLU A 191 -9.97 12.93 6.39
N VAL A 192 -9.15 12.29 5.55
CA VAL A 192 -7.69 12.39 5.59
C VAL A 192 -7.22 13.12 4.35
N ILE A 193 -6.58 14.27 4.53
CA ILE A 193 -6.08 15.11 3.44
C ILE A 193 -4.56 15.02 3.40
N ILE A 194 -4.03 14.46 2.32
CA ILE A 194 -2.60 14.45 2.02
C ILE A 194 -2.28 15.67 1.16
N ILE A 195 -1.51 16.63 1.68
CA ILE A 195 -1.08 17.85 0.97
C ILE A 195 0.44 17.95 0.96
N GLY A 196 1.00 18.43 -0.16
CA GLY A 196 2.36 18.94 -0.19
C GLY A 196 2.34 20.42 0.20
N LEU A 197 3.29 20.86 1.03
CA LEU A 197 3.46 22.29 1.28
C LEU A 197 3.98 22.95 -0.01
N SER A 198 3.25 23.92 -0.55
CA SER A 198 3.84 24.89 -1.48
C SER A 198 4.85 25.74 -0.72
N GLN A 199 6.02 26.02 -1.31
CA GLN A 199 7.08 26.85 -0.72
C GLN A 199 6.48 28.01 0.09
N ILE A 200 6.65 27.97 1.40
CA ILE A 200 6.38 29.13 2.25
C ILE A 200 7.48 30.13 1.90
N HIS A 201 7.18 31.11 1.05
CA HIS A 201 8.01 32.32 0.97
C HIS A 201 7.88 33.03 2.31
N LEU A 202 8.83 32.76 3.21
CA LEU A 202 9.07 33.63 4.35
C LEU A 202 9.66 34.92 3.76
N ASN A 203 8.80 35.91 3.53
CA ASN A 203 9.27 37.29 3.39
C ASN A 203 9.81 37.71 4.76
N THR A 204 11.13 37.60 4.94
CA THR A 204 11.86 38.33 5.99
C THR A 204 12.07 39.77 5.57
#